data_AF-A0A2Z6CP29-F1
#
_entry.id   AF-A0A2Z6CP29-F1
#
_cell.length_a   1.000
_cell.length_b   1.000
_cell.length_c   1.000
_cell.angle_alpha   90.00
_cell.angle_beta   90.00
_cell.angle_gamma   90.00
#
_symmetry.space_group_name_H-M   'P 1'
#
loop_
_entity.id
_entity.type
_entity.pdbx_description
1 polymer ?
#
loop_
_entity_poly.entity_id
_entity_poly.type
_entity_poly.pdbx_seq_one_letter_code
_entity_poly.pdbx_strand_id
1 'polypeptide(L)'
;MTNPDTTRRLRPQVISQDVDSLHGLQTIGTYETSRADAKVANLQQAYQAMLTTQQVETEKLTMYRAAADAARLAEWEFHNAVIAMKEVVRGQYGSDSDQAQAVGLKKKSDRKRPGRKKLAALTN
;
A
#
# COMPACT_ATOMS: atom_id res chain seq x y z
N MET A 1 20.41 -33.42 -2.64
CA MET A 1 20.45 -32.16 -1.87
C MET A 1 19.10 -31.49 -2.03
N THR A 2 18.43 -31.12 -0.95
CA THR A 2 17.14 -30.43 -1.02
C THR A 2 17.36 -28.99 -1.48
N ASN A 3 16.70 -28.56 -2.55
CA ASN A 3 16.79 -27.18 -3.01
C ASN A 3 16.20 -26.24 -1.93
N PRO A 4 16.92 -25.18 -1.53
CA PRO A 4 16.38 -24.22 -0.58
C PRO A 4 15.20 -23.45 -1.22
N ASP A 5 14.16 -23.20 -0.43
CA ASP A 5 13.02 -22.36 -0.85
C ASP A 5 13.45 -20.89 -0.90
N THR A 6 13.60 -20.34 -2.10
CA THR A 6 14.01 -18.94 -2.34
C THR A 6 12.83 -17.98 -2.46
N THR A 7 11.59 -18.44 -2.29
CA THR A 7 10.41 -17.57 -2.38
C THR A 7 10.23 -16.72 -1.12
N ARG A 8 10.88 -17.10 -0.01
CA ARG A 8 10.77 -16.44 1.28
C ARG A 8 12.05 -15.72 1.63
N ARG A 9 11.90 -14.57 2.29
CA ARG A 9 13.04 -13.84 2.84
C ARG A 9 13.70 -14.67 3.95
N LEU A 10 15.02 -14.66 3.97
CA LEU A 10 15.79 -15.19 5.10
C LEU A 10 15.42 -14.44 6.39
N ARG A 11 15.48 -15.15 7.51
CA ARG A 11 15.26 -14.53 8.82
C ARG A 11 16.38 -13.53 9.09
N PRO A 12 16.08 -12.34 9.66
CA PRO A 12 17.11 -11.34 9.96
C PRO A 12 18.27 -11.89 10.81
N GLN A 13 17.95 -12.80 11.75
CA GLN A 13 18.95 -13.47 12.60
C GLN A 13 19.96 -14.32 11.80
N VAL A 14 19.52 -14.94 10.70
CA VAL A 14 20.42 -15.74 9.85
C VAL A 14 21.37 -14.80 9.11
N ILE A 15 20.84 -13.71 8.53
CA ILE A 15 21.67 -12.71 7.85
C ILE A 15 22.69 -12.10 8.81
N SER A 16 22.31 -11.78 10.06
CA SER A 16 23.28 -11.24 11.03
C SER A 16 24.38 -12.25 11.37
N GLN A 17 24.02 -13.52 11.56
CA GLN A 17 25.00 -14.59 11.81
C GLN A 17 25.95 -14.80 10.62
N ASP A 18 25.43 -14.70 9.39
CA ASP A 18 26.24 -14.80 8.17
C ASP A 18 27.22 -13.63 8.05
N VAL A 19 26.78 -12.41 8.41
CA VAL A 19 27.63 -11.21 8.44
C VAL A 19 28.71 -11.33 9.51
N ASP A 20 28.37 -11.77 10.71
CA ASP A 20 29.34 -12.01 11.79
C ASP A 20 30.37 -13.07 11.37
N SER A 21 29.92 -14.12 10.68
CA SER A 21 30.79 -15.18 10.15
C SER A 21 31.74 -14.65 9.07
N LEU A 22 31.26 -13.78 8.18
CA LEU A 22 32.08 -13.13 7.15
C LEU A 22 33.13 -12.20 7.77
N HIS A 23 32.78 -11.47 8.83
CA HIS A 23 33.73 -10.65 9.57
C HIS A 23 34.75 -11.49 10.33
N GLY A 24 34.33 -12.59 10.94
CA GLY A 24 35.21 -13.57 11.58
C GLY A 24 36.24 -14.14 10.59
N LEU A 25 35.82 -14.43 9.35
CA LEU A 25 36.70 -14.93 8.30
C LEU A 25 37.87 -13.98 8.00
N GLN A 26 37.67 -12.67 8.11
CA GLN A 26 38.72 -11.66 7.87
C GLN A 26 39.87 -11.75 8.88
N THR A 27 39.65 -12.38 10.03
CA THR A 27 40.71 -12.61 11.04
C THR A 27 41.62 -13.79 10.67
N ILE A 28 41.19 -14.66 9.75
CA ILE A 28 41.95 -15.84 9.32
C ILE A 28 42.81 -15.45 8.11
N GLY A 29 44.03 -14.95 8.38
CA GLY A 29 44.95 -14.50 7.33
C GLY A 29 45.47 -15.60 6.38
N THR A 30 45.27 -16.87 6.72
CA THR A 30 45.71 -18.04 5.93
C THR A 30 44.57 -18.77 5.21
N TYR A 31 43.36 -18.21 5.21
CA TYR A 31 42.21 -18.85 4.60
C TYR A 31 42.33 -18.86 3.07
N GLU A 32 42.49 -20.05 2.50
CA GLU A 32 42.53 -20.29 1.06
C GLU A 32 41.64 -21.48 0.68
N THR A 33 40.94 -21.39 -0.44
CA THR A 33 40.01 -22.42 -0.90
C THR A 33 39.99 -22.53 -2.41
N SER A 34 39.90 -23.76 -2.91
CA SER A 34 39.74 -24.06 -4.34
C SER A 34 38.32 -23.80 -4.85
N ARG A 35 37.34 -23.76 -3.94
CA ARG A 35 35.93 -23.51 -4.25
C ARG A 35 35.71 -22.03 -4.55
N ALA A 36 35.31 -21.72 -5.78
CA ALA A 36 35.13 -20.34 -6.23
C ALA A 36 34.08 -19.58 -5.39
N ASP A 37 32.95 -20.22 -5.06
CA ASP A 37 31.87 -19.66 -4.25
C ASP A 37 32.31 -19.27 -2.83
N ALA A 38 33.27 -20.01 -2.27
CA ALA A 38 33.79 -19.78 -0.91
C ALA A 38 34.98 -18.81 -0.86
N LYS A 39 35.40 -18.22 -1.99
CA LYS A 39 36.50 -17.24 -2.00
C LYS A 39 36.09 -15.95 -1.29
N VAL A 40 37.01 -15.38 -0.52
CA VAL A 40 36.79 -14.12 0.22
C VAL A 40 36.26 -13.00 -0.68
N ALA A 41 36.84 -12.82 -1.86
CA ALA A 41 36.40 -11.81 -2.83
C ALA A 41 34.94 -12.01 -3.28
N ASN A 42 34.53 -13.26 -3.53
CA ASN A 42 33.18 -13.58 -3.97
C ASN A 42 32.15 -13.43 -2.84
N LEU A 43 32.52 -13.80 -1.61
CA LEU A 43 31.69 -13.57 -0.43
C LEU A 43 31.49 -12.07 -0.16
N GLN A 44 32.55 -11.26 -0.29
CA GLN A 44 32.48 -9.81 -0.18
C GLN A 44 31.59 -9.20 -1.28
N GLN A 45 31.73 -9.67 -2.52
CA GLN A 45 30.89 -9.21 -3.62
C GLN A 45 29.42 -9.57 -3.39
N ALA A 46 29.12 -10.79 -2.92
CA ALA A 46 27.76 -11.21 -2.59
C ALA A 46 27.15 -10.37 -1.46
N TYR A 47 27.95 -10.07 -0.42
CA TYR A 47 27.54 -9.19 0.68
C TYR A 47 27.19 -7.78 0.18
N GLN A 48 28.03 -7.18 -0.68
CA GLN A 48 27.75 -5.85 -1.23
C GLN A 48 26.55 -5.83 -2.17
N ALA A 49 26.36 -6.89 -2.97
CA ALA A 49 25.18 -7.05 -3.81
C ALA A 49 23.90 -7.14 -2.96
N MET A 50 23.94 -7.87 -1.83
CA MET A 50 22.83 -7.96 -0.88
C MET A 50 22.47 -6.58 -0.32
N LEU A 51 23.45 -5.80 0.16
CA LEU A 51 23.19 -4.46 0.71
C LEU A 51 22.60 -3.52 -0.36
N THR A 52 23.21 -3.50 -1.55
CA THR A 52 22.76 -2.66 -2.67
C THR A 52 21.31 -2.97 -3.06
N THR A 53 20.96 -4.25 -3.16
CA THR A 53 19.61 -4.67 -3.55
C THR A 53 18.58 -4.38 -2.46
N GLN A 54 18.92 -4.55 -1.18
CA GLN A 54 18.06 -4.18 -0.05
C GLN A 54 17.81 -2.66 0.04
N GLN A 55 18.83 -1.86 -0.30
CA GLN A 55 18.68 -0.41 -0.38
C GLN A 55 17.69 -0.02 -1.48
N VAL A 56 17.87 -0.57 -2.69
CA VAL A 56 16.97 -0.31 -3.84
C VAL A 56 15.53 -0.75 -3.54
N GLU A 57 15.33 -1.88 -2.85
CA GLU A 57 14.01 -2.32 -2.40
C GLU A 57 13.35 -1.26 -1.51
N THR A 58 14.10 -0.74 -0.53
CA THR A 58 13.62 0.26 0.41
C THR A 58 13.27 1.57 -0.30
N GLU A 59 14.14 2.04 -1.19
CA GLU A 59 13.91 3.25 -2.01
C GLU A 59 12.64 3.12 -2.87
N LYS A 60 12.42 1.97 -3.49
CA LYS A 60 11.21 1.73 -4.29
C LYS A 60 9.96 1.69 -3.42
N LEU A 61 10.05 1.07 -2.24
CA LEU A 61 8.91 1.01 -1.32
C LEU A 61 8.52 2.41 -0.81
N THR A 62 9.48 3.28 -0.52
CA THR A 62 9.18 4.65 -0.10
C THR A 62 8.58 5.46 -1.24
N MET A 63 9.12 5.35 -2.46
CA MET A 63 8.55 5.99 -3.65
C MET A 63 7.13 5.51 -3.93
N TYR A 64 6.87 4.20 -3.84
CA TYR A 64 5.54 3.63 -4.00
C TYR A 64 4.56 4.18 -2.97
N ARG A 65 4.96 4.25 -1.69
CA ARG A 65 4.12 4.82 -0.62
C ARG A 65 3.78 6.28 -0.90
N ALA A 66 4.77 7.09 -1.28
CA ALA A 66 4.55 8.49 -1.63
C ALA A 66 3.58 8.64 -2.82
N ALA A 67 3.74 7.83 -3.87
CA ALA A 67 2.84 7.84 -5.02
C ALA A 67 1.40 7.40 -4.64
N ALA A 68 1.27 6.37 -3.80
CA ALA A 68 -0.02 5.89 -3.32
C ALA A 68 -0.75 6.94 -2.47
N ASP A 69 -0.01 7.67 -1.63
CA ASP A 69 -0.58 8.74 -0.81
C ASP A 69 -1.04 9.93 -1.66
N ALA A 70 -0.25 10.30 -2.68
CA ALA A 70 -0.62 11.34 -3.64
C ALA A 70 -1.88 10.96 -4.44
N ALA A 71 -1.98 9.70 -4.90
CA ALA A 71 -3.17 9.20 -5.58
C ALA A 71 -4.41 9.28 -4.70
N ARG A 72 -4.29 8.84 -3.43
CA ARG A 72 -5.41 8.90 -2.47
C ARG A 72 -5.88 10.34 -2.24
N LEU A 73 -4.96 11.29 -2.14
CA LEU A 73 -5.31 12.70 -1.96
C LEU A 73 -6.07 13.23 -3.19
N ALA A 74 -5.59 12.93 -4.40
CA ALA A 74 -6.25 13.33 -5.64
C ALA A 74 -7.65 12.69 -5.79
N GLU A 75 -7.82 11.44 -5.36
CA GLU A 75 -9.13 10.77 -5.33
C GLU A 75 -10.13 11.51 -4.41
N TRP A 76 -9.68 11.93 -3.23
CA TRP A 76 -10.50 12.70 -2.29
C TRP A 76 -10.88 14.07 -2.85
N GLU A 77 -9.94 14.77 -3.45
CA GLU A 77 -10.20 16.07 -4.09
C GLU A 77 -11.22 15.94 -5.22
N PHE A 78 -11.06 14.93 -6.08
CA PHE A 78 -12.02 14.64 -7.13
C PHE A 78 -13.40 14.30 -6.58
N HIS A 79 -13.47 13.44 -5.54
CA HIS A 79 -14.73 13.09 -4.90
C HIS A 79 -15.46 14.32 -4.35
N ASN A 80 -14.73 15.20 -3.65
CA ASN A 80 -15.28 16.43 -3.09
C ASN A 80 -15.76 17.39 -4.18
N ALA A 81 -15.00 17.53 -5.27
CA ALA A 81 -15.40 18.34 -6.42
C ALA A 81 -16.70 17.79 -7.06
N VAL A 82 -16.84 16.47 -7.19
CA VAL A 82 -18.04 15.83 -7.71
C VAL A 82 -19.25 16.05 -6.78
N ILE A 83 -19.05 15.99 -5.45
CA ILE A 83 -20.12 16.34 -4.50
C ILE A 83 -20.54 17.80 -4.70
N ALA A 84 -19.60 18.73 -4.71
CA ALA A 84 -19.89 20.15 -4.88
C ALA A 84 -20.64 20.42 -6.21
N MET A 85 -20.21 19.79 -7.30
CA MET A 85 -20.92 19.85 -8.59
C MET A 85 -22.36 19.37 -8.47
N LYS A 86 -22.62 18.23 -7.82
CA LYS A 86 -23.98 17.72 -7.61
C LYS A 86 -24.83 18.68 -6.79
N GLU A 87 -24.25 19.34 -5.81
CA GLU A 87 -24.95 20.34 -4.99
C GLU A 87 -25.32 21.59 -5.80
N VAL A 88 -24.40 22.09 -6.63
CA VAL A 88 -24.66 23.21 -7.55
C VAL A 88 -25.76 22.86 -8.53
N VAL A 89 -25.73 21.68 -9.15
CA VAL A 89 -26.79 21.22 -10.07
C VAL A 89 -28.14 21.15 -9.35
N ARG A 90 -28.16 20.62 -8.12
CA ARG A 90 -29.38 20.57 -7.30
C ARG A 90 -29.91 21.98 -6.95
N GLY A 91 -29.01 22.92 -6.67
CA GLY A 91 -29.36 24.31 -6.35
C GLY A 91 -29.89 25.08 -7.56
N GLN A 92 -29.25 24.92 -8.73
CA GLN A 92 -29.57 25.66 -9.95
C GLN A 92 -30.87 25.18 -10.61
N TYR A 93 -31.08 23.87 -10.72
CA TYR A 93 -32.22 23.29 -11.44
C TYR A 93 -33.35 22.86 -10.50
N GLY A 94 -33.09 22.79 -9.19
CA GLY A 94 -34.04 22.34 -8.19
C GLY A 94 -34.08 20.82 -7.99
N SER A 95 -34.57 20.41 -6.83
CA SER A 95 -34.49 19.02 -6.33
C SER A 95 -35.37 17.99 -7.06
N ASP A 96 -36.25 18.43 -7.96
CA ASP A 96 -37.19 17.56 -8.70
C ASP A 96 -36.95 17.55 -10.21
N SER A 97 -35.83 18.14 -10.65
CA SER A 97 -35.48 18.32 -12.05
C SER A 97 -34.83 17.08 -12.67
N ASP A 98 -34.95 16.94 -14.00
CA ASP A 98 -34.29 15.90 -14.78
C ASP A 98 -32.76 16.03 -14.75
N GLN A 99 -32.25 17.26 -14.65
CA GLN A 99 -30.83 17.58 -14.56
C GLN A 99 -30.21 17.07 -13.25
N ALA A 100 -30.91 17.25 -12.12
CA ALA A 100 -30.49 16.67 -10.85
C ALA A 100 -30.50 15.12 -10.91
N GLN A 101 -31.48 14.55 -11.62
CA GLN A 101 -31.54 13.10 -11.83
C GLN A 101 -30.37 12.57 -12.68
N ALA A 102 -29.98 13.30 -13.73
CA ALA A 102 -28.88 12.95 -14.61
C ALA A 102 -27.52 12.85 -13.88
N VAL A 103 -27.30 13.67 -12.85
CA VAL A 103 -26.08 13.60 -12.01
C VAL A 103 -26.18 12.57 -10.86
N GLY A 104 -27.19 11.70 -10.92
CA GLY A 104 -27.37 10.57 -9.99
C GLY A 104 -28.10 10.93 -8.70
N LEU A 105 -28.76 12.10 -8.60
CA LEU A 105 -29.61 12.43 -7.46
C LEU A 105 -31.03 11.91 -7.68
N LYS A 106 -31.66 11.39 -6.63
CA LYS A 106 -33.07 10.98 -6.73
C LYS A 106 -34.00 12.20 -6.66
N LYS A 107 -34.93 12.33 -7.61
CA LYS A 107 -36.00 13.34 -7.61
C LYS A 107 -36.79 13.33 -6.31
N LYS A 108 -37.32 14.49 -5.91
CA LYS A 108 -38.09 14.64 -4.67
C LYS A 108 -39.44 13.90 -4.78
N SER A 109 -40.09 13.97 -5.94
CA SER A 109 -41.34 13.27 -6.25
C SER A 109 -41.22 11.75 -6.09
N ASP A 110 -40.09 11.17 -6.49
CA ASP A 110 -39.84 9.71 -6.40
C ASP A 110 -39.46 9.23 -4.99
N ARG A 111 -39.25 10.15 -4.03
CA ARG A 111 -38.89 9.77 -2.64
C ARG A 111 -40.14 9.36 -1.89
N LYS A 112 -40.11 8.16 -1.30
CA LYS A 112 -41.15 7.69 -0.38
C LYS A 112 -41.31 8.69 0.76
N ARG A 113 -42.50 9.28 0.91
CA ARG A 113 -42.80 10.19 2.01
C ARG A 113 -42.70 9.44 3.34
N PRO A 114 -42.04 9.99 4.37
CA PRO A 114 -42.07 9.42 5.70
C PRO A 114 -43.54 9.33 6.16
N GLY A 115 -44.02 8.13 6.44
CA GLY A 115 -45.34 7.94 7.04
C GLY A 115 -45.30 8.41 8.49
N ARG A 116 -46.29 9.21 8.92
CA ARG A 116 -46.46 9.58 10.33
C ARG A 116 -46.72 8.29 11.13
N LYS A 117 -45.76 7.85 11.95
CA LYS A 117 -46.03 6.82 12.96
C LYS A 117 -47.11 7.39 13.90
N LYS A 118 -48.31 6.82 13.87
CA LYS A 118 -49.29 7.06 14.94
C LYS A 118 -48.64 6.56 16.22
N LEU A 119 -48.35 7.47 17.17
CA LEU A 119 -48.14 7.07 18.55
C LEU A 119 -49.45 6.38 18.97
N ALA A 120 -49.41 5.05 19.08
CA ALA A 120 -50.51 4.30 19.66
C ALA A 120 -50.63 4.81 21.11
N ALA A 121 -51.78 5.37 21.45
CA ALA A 121 -52.09 5.81 22.79
C ALA A 121 -51.92 4.60 23.74
N LEU A 122 -51.02 4.72 24.70
CA LEU A 122 -50.97 3.85 25.88
C LEU A 122 -52.24 4.12 26.68
N THR A 123 -53.25 3.27 26.51
CA THR A 123 -54.38 3.17 27.44
C THR A 123 -54.06 2.08 28.45
N ASN A 124 -53.93 2.50 29.72
CA ASN A 124 -53.88 1.67 30.92
C ASN A 124 -55.22 0.94 31.15
#